data_AF-A0A957TBD2-F1
#
_entry.id   AF-A0A957TBD2-F1
#
_cell.length_a   1.000
_cell.length_b   1.000
_cell.length_c   1.000
_cell.angle_alpha   90.00
_cell.angle_beta   90.00
_cell.angle_gamma   90.00
#
_symmetry.space_group_name_H-M   'P 1'
#
loop_
_entity.id
_entity.type
_entity.pdbx_description
1 polymer ?
#
loop_
_entity_poly.entity_id
_entity_poly.type
_entity_poly.pdbx_seq_one_letter_code
_entity_poly.pdbx_strand_id
1 'polypeptide(L)'
;MEPFIGGTSILITVVSLVCGCLVTLVTLAGTGFLIYKVFGSTFKNMAGNKNVLQNGVSAPAVVMSVQDTGVTLNDNPQARIRLRVMPMGGDAFEAETTAVVGRFQVGMLVPGASLMVKYDPNDKTKVAIESFGAPAVSQ
;
A
#
# COMPACT_ATOMS: atom_id res chain seq x y z
N MET A 1 1.43 -8.53 -69.12
CA MET A 1 2.01 -7.25 -68.67
C MET A 1 1.34 -6.95 -67.34
N GLU A 2 1.90 -7.44 -66.24
CA GLU A 2 1.33 -7.29 -64.90
C GLU A 2 1.74 -5.91 -64.35
N PRO A 3 0.80 -5.05 -63.92
CA PRO A 3 1.15 -3.72 -63.45
C PRO A 3 1.79 -3.77 -62.06
N PHE A 4 2.76 -2.88 -61.88
CA PHE A 4 3.60 -2.65 -60.71
C PHE A 4 2.79 -2.34 -59.43
N ILE A 5 2.50 -3.37 -58.62
CA ILE A 5 1.83 -3.27 -57.29
C ILE A 5 2.85 -2.96 -56.16
N GLY A 6 3.81 -2.08 -56.40
CA GLY A 6 4.90 -1.80 -55.47
C GLY A 6 4.59 -0.68 -54.46
N GLY A 7 4.06 0.45 -54.94
CA GLY A 7 3.97 1.69 -54.14
C GLY A 7 2.87 1.69 -53.07
N THR A 8 1.68 1.18 -53.39
CA THR A 8 0.53 1.14 -52.47
C THR A 8 0.73 0.14 -51.33
N SER A 9 1.37 -1.00 -51.63
CA SER A 9 1.68 -2.06 -50.66
C SER A 9 2.65 -1.60 -49.56
N ILE A 10 3.67 -0.81 -49.92
CA ILE A 10 4.65 -0.26 -48.98
C ILE A 10 3.99 0.80 -48.09
N LEU A 11 3.13 1.65 -48.65
CA LEU A 11 2.47 2.71 -47.88
C LEU A 11 1.50 2.13 -46.83
N ILE A 12 0.74 1.09 -47.20
CA ILE A 12 -0.20 0.42 -46.28
C ILE A 12 0.56 -0.28 -45.14
N THR A 13 1.64 -0.99 -45.44
CA THR A 13 2.44 -1.70 -44.41
C THR A 13 3.07 -0.74 -43.40
N VAL A 14 3.61 0.40 -43.86
CA VAL A 14 4.16 1.43 -42.97
C VAL A 14 3.07 2.03 -42.09
N VAL A 15 1.89 2.36 -42.65
CA VAL A 15 0.77 2.94 -41.89
C VAL A 15 0.25 1.96 -40.82
N SER A 16 0.11 0.67 -41.15
CA SER A 16 -0.34 -0.35 -40.20
C SER A 16 0.65 -0.54 -39.05
N LEU A 17 1.97 -0.54 -39.32
CA LEU A 17 3.00 -0.66 -38.30
C LEU A 17 2.97 0.54 -37.33
N VAL A 18 2.87 1.75 -37.87
CA VAL A 18 2.80 2.98 -37.05
C VAL A 18 1.54 2.99 -36.18
N CYS A 19 0.39 2.62 -36.74
CA CYS A 19 -0.87 2.54 -36.00
C CYS A 19 -0.79 1.50 -34.86
N GLY A 20 -0.22 0.31 -35.13
CA GLY A 20 -0.03 -0.73 -34.11
C GLY A 20 0.88 -0.29 -32.96
N CYS A 21 1.98 0.41 -33.28
CA CYS A 21 2.87 0.98 -32.27
C CYS A 21 2.17 2.06 -31.43
N LEU A 22 1.37 2.92 -32.04
CA LEU A 22 0.61 3.95 -31.30
C LEU A 22 -0.45 3.33 -30.39
N VAL A 23 -1.19 2.33 -30.85
CA VAL A 23 -2.22 1.65 -30.05
C VAL A 23 -1.59 0.89 -28.87
N THR A 24 -0.46 0.22 -29.08
CA THR A 24 0.26 -0.47 -28.00
C THR A 24 0.81 0.50 -26.97
N LEU A 25 1.37 1.64 -27.38
CA LEU A 25 1.82 2.68 -26.45
C LEU A 25 0.68 3.28 -25.62
N VAL A 26 -0.47 3.57 -26.25
CA VAL A 26 -1.64 4.13 -25.55
C VAL A 26 -2.21 3.15 -24.54
N THR A 27 -2.30 1.86 -24.90
CA THR A 27 -2.78 0.83 -23.99
C THR A 27 -1.82 0.61 -22.83
N LEU A 28 -0.50 0.53 -23.07
CA LEU A 28 0.50 0.47 -22.00
C LEU A 28 0.44 1.67 -21.06
N ALA A 29 0.34 2.89 -21.61
CA ALA A 29 0.25 4.11 -20.81
C ALA A 29 -1.05 4.15 -19.98
N GLY A 30 -2.20 3.82 -20.59
CA GLY A 30 -3.48 3.79 -19.90
C GLY A 30 -3.53 2.74 -18.79
N THR A 31 -3.06 1.53 -19.08
CA THR A 31 -3.01 0.43 -18.09
C THR A 31 -2.03 0.76 -16.97
N GLY A 32 -0.86 1.30 -17.30
CA GLY A 32 0.14 1.75 -16.33
C GLY A 32 -0.37 2.89 -15.44
N PHE A 33 -1.11 3.85 -15.99
CA PHE A 33 -1.73 4.93 -15.23
C PHE A 33 -2.83 4.44 -14.26
N LEU A 34 -3.65 3.48 -14.71
CA LEU A 34 -4.69 2.84 -13.88
C LEU A 34 -4.06 2.06 -12.73
N ILE A 35 -3.04 1.25 -13.03
CA ILE A 35 -2.27 0.52 -12.01
C ILE A 35 -1.63 1.52 -11.03
N TYR A 36 -0.99 2.57 -11.53
CA TYR A 36 -0.38 3.61 -10.69
C TYR A 36 -1.39 4.30 -9.76
N LYS A 37 -2.59 4.64 -10.25
CA LYS A 37 -3.62 5.30 -9.43
C LYS A 37 -4.18 4.36 -8.35
N VAL A 38 -4.35 3.09 -8.68
CA VAL A 38 -4.91 2.08 -7.75
C VAL A 38 -3.86 1.61 -6.75
N PHE A 39 -2.64 1.31 -7.18
CA PHE A 39 -1.56 0.85 -6.30
C PHE A 39 -0.84 1.99 -5.56
N GLY A 40 -0.65 3.15 -6.19
CA GLY A 40 0.07 4.28 -5.61
C GLY A 40 -0.63 4.91 -4.40
N SER A 41 -1.97 4.91 -4.40
CA SER A 41 -2.75 5.37 -3.25
C SER A 41 -2.66 4.40 -2.05
N THR A 42 -2.39 3.12 -2.31
CA THR A 42 -2.17 2.11 -1.26
C THR A 42 -0.72 2.08 -0.76
N PHE A 43 0.27 2.36 -1.61
CA PHE A 43 1.69 2.26 -1.26
C PHE A 43 2.26 3.47 -0.53
N LYS A 44 1.64 4.66 -0.63
CA LYS A 44 2.15 5.90 -0.03
C LYS A 44 2.25 5.85 1.51
N ASN A 45 1.56 4.91 2.15
CA ASN A 45 1.54 4.75 3.60
C ASN A 45 2.76 4.02 4.17
N MET A 46 3.57 3.34 3.34
CA MET A 46 4.70 2.55 3.83
C MET A 46 5.94 3.40 4.19
N ALA A 47 6.13 4.56 3.54
CA ALA A 47 7.28 5.44 3.80
C ALA A 47 7.08 6.34 5.04
N GLY A 48 5.83 6.63 5.42
CA GLY A 48 5.50 7.48 6.57
C GLY A 48 5.79 6.84 7.93
N ASN A 49 5.72 5.51 8.01
CA ASN A 49 5.82 4.80 9.29
C ASN A 49 7.18 4.99 9.99
N LYS A 50 8.29 5.18 9.28
CA LYS A 50 9.61 5.40 9.92
C LYS A 50 9.65 6.70 10.73
N ASN A 51 9.09 7.78 10.21
CA ASN A 51 9.09 9.07 10.91
C ASN A 51 8.17 9.04 12.13
N VAL A 52 7.00 8.39 12.00
CA VAL A 52 6.04 8.19 13.09
C VAL A 52 6.64 7.32 14.20
N LEU A 53 7.39 6.27 13.87
CA LEU A 53 8.05 5.44 14.88
C LEU A 53 9.11 6.20 15.69
N GLN A 54 9.79 7.18 15.07
CA GLN A 54 10.82 7.98 15.72
C GLN A 54 10.22 9.13 16.55
N ASN A 55 9.28 9.89 15.98
CA ASN A 55 8.81 11.15 16.55
C ASN A 55 7.33 11.15 16.99
N GLY A 56 6.60 10.08 16.70
CA GLY A 56 5.18 9.95 17.03
C GLY A 56 4.94 9.73 18.53
N VAL A 57 3.70 9.97 18.94
CA VAL A 57 3.24 9.79 20.32
C VAL A 57 2.73 8.37 20.50
N SER A 58 3.21 7.67 21.52
CA SER A 58 2.75 6.32 21.83
C SER A 58 1.33 6.33 22.41
N ALA A 59 0.49 5.42 21.94
CA ALA A 59 -0.87 5.22 22.42
C ALA A 59 -1.27 3.75 22.33
N PRO A 60 -2.10 3.24 23.26
CA PRO A 60 -2.73 1.95 23.10
C PRO A 60 -3.71 1.96 21.92
N ALA A 61 -3.81 0.85 21.23
CA ALA A 61 -4.78 0.64 20.17
C ALA A 61 -5.38 -0.76 20.21
N VAL A 62 -6.61 -0.88 19.71
CA VAL A 62 -7.30 -2.15 19.51
C VAL A 62 -7.43 -2.42 18.02
N VAL A 63 -7.07 -3.64 17.61
CA VAL A 63 -7.26 -4.12 16.25
C VAL A 63 -8.75 -4.29 15.97
N MET A 64 -9.24 -3.61 14.94
CA MET A 64 -10.64 -3.72 14.50
C MET A 64 -10.80 -4.73 13.36
N SER A 65 -9.87 -4.71 12.40
CA SER A 65 -9.87 -5.66 11.29
C SER A 65 -8.46 -5.83 10.74
N VAL A 66 -8.18 -7.01 10.21
CA VAL A 66 -6.93 -7.35 9.53
C VAL A 66 -7.26 -7.92 8.17
N GLN A 67 -6.61 -7.43 7.14
CA GLN A 67 -6.77 -7.88 5.75
C GLN A 67 -5.40 -8.17 5.16
N ASP A 68 -5.24 -9.34 4.57
CA ASP A 68 -4.06 -9.67 3.77
C ASP A 68 -4.07 -8.81 2.50
N THR A 69 -2.93 -8.22 2.15
CA THR A 69 -2.78 -7.42 0.93
C THR A 69 -2.38 -8.27 -0.28
N GLY A 70 -2.02 -9.55 -0.07
CA GLY A 70 -1.45 -10.43 -1.08
C GLY A 70 0.03 -10.15 -1.38
N VAL A 71 0.66 -9.21 -0.68
CA VAL A 71 2.08 -8.87 -0.83
C VAL A 71 2.88 -9.51 0.30
N THR A 72 4.01 -10.11 -0.06
CA THR A 72 4.95 -10.69 0.91
C THR A 72 6.34 -10.07 0.72
N LEU A 73 7.04 -9.82 1.82
CA LEU A 73 8.44 -9.39 1.81
C LEU A 73 9.27 -10.36 2.65
N ASN A 74 10.23 -11.05 2.02
CA ASN A 74 11.06 -12.07 2.70
C ASN A 74 10.21 -13.12 3.43
N ASP A 75 9.19 -13.65 2.75
CA ASP A 75 8.18 -14.59 3.28
C ASP A 75 7.32 -14.08 4.44
N ASN A 76 7.42 -12.80 4.77
CA ASN A 76 6.55 -12.17 5.77
C ASN A 76 5.37 -11.49 5.07
N PRO A 77 4.12 -11.81 5.45
CA PRO A 77 2.95 -11.21 4.84
C PRO A 77 2.84 -9.73 5.20
N GLN A 78 2.30 -8.95 4.27
CA GLN A 78 1.87 -7.59 4.53
C GLN A 78 0.38 -7.58 4.87
N ALA A 79 0.04 -6.94 5.98
CA ALA A 79 -1.34 -6.79 6.42
C ALA A 79 -1.76 -5.32 6.40
N ARG A 80 -2.99 -5.07 5.93
CA ARG A 80 -3.73 -3.82 6.14
C ARG A 80 -4.56 -3.98 7.42
N ILE A 81 -4.33 -3.10 8.38
CA ILE A 81 -4.85 -3.22 9.73
C ILE A 81 -5.63 -1.95 10.07
N ARG A 82 -6.90 -2.12 10.42
CA ARG A 82 -7.71 -1.02 10.98
C ARG A 82 -7.59 -1.06 12.49
N LEU A 83 -7.30 0.09 13.08
CA LEU A 83 -7.00 0.26 14.49
C LEU A 83 -7.92 1.33 15.08
N ARG A 84 -8.39 1.09 16.30
CA ARG A 84 -8.94 2.14 17.16
C ARG A 84 -7.84 2.57 18.13
N VAL A 85 -7.29 3.75 17.90
CA VAL A 85 -6.22 4.35 18.71
C VAL A 85 -6.87 5.12 19.86
N MET A 86 -6.32 4.98 21.07
CA MET A 86 -6.85 5.60 22.29
C MET A 86 -5.75 6.40 22.98
N PRO A 87 -5.48 7.64 22.54
CA PRO A 87 -4.50 8.51 23.18
C PRO A 87 -4.88 8.82 24.62
N MET A 88 -3.90 8.97 25.52
CA MET A 88 -4.18 9.33 26.93
C MET A 88 -4.74 10.75 27.09
N GLY A 89 -4.47 11.65 26.15
CA GLY A 89 -4.81 13.08 26.24
C GLY A 89 -5.84 13.57 25.22
N GLY A 90 -6.58 12.69 24.56
CA GLY A 90 -7.56 13.09 23.55
C GLY A 90 -8.52 11.97 23.13
N ASP A 91 -9.45 12.32 22.23
CA ASP A 91 -10.46 11.37 21.78
C ASP A 91 -9.86 10.20 21.00
N ALA A 92 -10.45 9.02 21.21
CA ALA A 92 -10.15 7.85 20.42
C ALA A 92 -10.50 8.09 18.94
N PHE A 93 -9.67 7.57 18.05
CA PHE A 93 -9.87 7.71 16.61
C PHE A 93 -9.55 6.42 15.87
N GLU A 94 -10.14 6.26 14.69
CA GLU A 94 -9.85 5.13 13.82
C GLU A 94 -8.79 5.51 12.79
N ALA A 95 -7.85 4.61 12.58
CA ALA A 95 -6.80 4.76 11.58
C ALA A 95 -6.54 3.42 10.89
N GLU A 96 -5.99 3.50 9.69
CA GLU A 96 -5.57 2.33 8.93
C GLU A 96 -4.05 2.39 8.73
N THR A 97 -3.38 1.27 9.00
CA THR A 97 -1.95 1.14 8.76
C THR A 97 -1.66 -0.14 7.99
N THR A 98 -0.61 -0.09 7.17
CA THR A 98 -0.15 -1.25 6.43
C THR A 98 1.26 -1.60 6.90
N ALA A 99 1.45 -2.82 7.39
CA ALA A 99 2.72 -3.27 7.97
C ALA A 99 3.09 -4.66 7.46
N VAL A 100 4.40 -4.90 7.30
CA VAL A 100 4.93 -6.26 7.12
C VAL A 100 4.99 -6.92 8.49
N VAL A 101 4.30 -8.04 8.64
CA VAL A 101 4.14 -8.75 9.92
C VAL A 101 5.00 -9.99 9.88
N GLY A 102 5.83 -10.21 10.89
CA GLY A 102 6.60 -11.44 10.99
C GLY A 102 5.68 -12.67 11.02
N ARG A 103 6.02 -13.74 10.30
CA ARG A 103 5.18 -14.96 10.22
C ARG A 103 4.73 -15.51 11.58
N PHE A 104 5.58 -15.39 12.60
CA PHE A 104 5.30 -15.83 13.98
C PHE A 104 4.41 -14.87 14.79
N GLN A 105 4.25 -13.63 14.33
CA GLN A 105 3.45 -12.59 14.97
C GLN A 105 2.03 -12.49 14.41
N VAL A 106 1.74 -13.13 13.28
CA VAL A 106 0.42 -13.08 12.62
C VAL A 106 -0.71 -13.49 13.57
N GLY A 107 -0.48 -14.52 14.40
CA GLY A 107 -1.47 -14.96 15.40
C GLY A 107 -1.76 -13.94 16.51
N MET A 108 -0.93 -12.90 16.67
CA MET A 108 -1.13 -11.82 17.64
C MET A 108 -1.94 -10.65 17.06
N LEU A 109 -2.09 -10.59 15.73
CA LEU A 109 -2.84 -9.56 15.01
C LEU A 109 -4.22 -10.09 14.61
N VAL A 110 -5.11 -10.17 15.59
CA VAL A 110 -6.52 -10.56 15.40
C VAL A 110 -7.45 -9.44 15.87
N PRO A 111 -8.68 -9.33 15.33
CA PRO A 111 -9.66 -8.39 15.85
C PRO A 111 -9.84 -8.53 17.38
N GLY A 112 -9.83 -7.40 18.08
CA GLY A 112 -9.87 -7.33 19.54
C GLY A 112 -8.49 -7.37 20.22
N ALA A 113 -7.41 -7.68 19.50
CA ALA A 113 -6.07 -7.65 20.08
C ALA A 113 -5.65 -6.22 20.46
N SER A 114 -5.03 -6.08 21.63
CA SER A 114 -4.44 -4.83 22.10
C SER A 114 -2.96 -4.76 21.74
N LEU A 115 -2.54 -3.61 21.21
CA LEU A 115 -1.15 -3.35 20.82
C LEU A 115 -0.78 -1.88 21.08
N MET A 116 0.51 -1.60 21.05
CA MET A 116 1.02 -0.23 21.13
C MET A 116 1.29 0.30 19.73
N VAL A 117 0.84 1.52 19.47
CA VAL A 117 1.16 2.26 18.25
C VAL A 117 1.79 3.60 18.58
N LYS A 118 2.52 4.13 17.62
CA LYS A 118 2.80 5.56 17.54
C LYS A 118 1.95 6.21 16.47
N TYR A 119 1.46 7.41 16.75
CA TYR A 119 0.74 8.23 15.77
C TYR A 119 1.34 9.64 15.67
N ASP A 120 1.15 10.29 14.53
CA ASP A 120 1.49 11.71 14.37
C ASP A 120 0.37 12.58 14.96
N PRO A 121 0.62 13.40 16.00
CA PRO A 121 -0.41 14.24 16.59
C PRO A 121 -0.92 15.33 15.63
N ASN A 122 -0.15 15.70 14.60
CA ASN A 122 -0.56 16.65 13.58
C ASN A 122 -1.36 15.97 12.45
N ASP A 123 -1.25 14.65 12.32
CA ASP A 123 -1.89 13.87 11.25
C ASP A 123 -2.29 12.48 11.75
N LYS A 124 -3.51 12.38 12.29
CA LYS A 124 -4.07 11.14 12.86
C LYS A 124 -4.22 10.00 11.85
N THR A 125 -4.03 10.25 10.56
CA THR A 125 -4.03 9.17 9.54
C THR A 125 -2.73 8.38 9.52
N LYS A 126 -1.66 8.92 10.11
CA LYS A 126 -0.34 8.30 10.18
C LYS A 126 -0.14 7.57 11.49
N VAL A 127 -0.24 6.25 11.42
CA VAL A 127 -0.08 5.35 12.58
C VAL A 127 0.86 4.21 12.22
N ALA A 128 1.77 3.89 13.13
CA ALA A 128 2.72 2.80 13.00
C ALA A 128 2.70 1.90 14.24
N ILE A 129 2.80 0.59 14.03
CA ILE A 129 2.83 -0.38 15.13
C ILE A 129 4.18 -0.30 15.83
N GLU A 130 4.16 -0.04 17.14
CA GLU A 130 5.35 0.03 18.00
C GLU A 130 5.68 -1.34 18.59
N SER A 131 4.69 -2.02 19.17
CA SER A 131 4.88 -3.33 19.79
C SER A 131 3.59 -4.16 19.79
N PHE A 132 3.76 -5.47 19.64
CA PHE A 132 2.68 -6.45 19.77
C PHE A 132 2.55 -6.88 21.23
N GLY A 133 1.39 -6.60 21.85
CA GLY A 133 1.12 -6.87 23.27
C GLY A 133 1.00 -5.60 24.11
N ALA A 134 0.47 -5.77 25.33
CA ALA A 134 0.39 -4.72 26.33
C ALA A 134 1.80 -4.20 26.67
N PRO A 135 1.96 -2.91 27.04
CA PRO A 135 3.28 -2.33 27.31
C PRO A 135 4.05 -3.20 28.31
N ALA A 136 5.32 -3.46 27.99
CA ALA A 136 6.26 -3.97 28.96
C ALA A 136 6.34 -2.92 30.08
N VAL A 137 5.70 -3.21 31.21
CA VAL A 137 5.86 -2.40 32.42
C VAL A 137 7.35 -2.46 32.74
N SER A 138 8.06 -1.35 32.55
CA SER A 138 9.44 -1.22 33.02
C SER A 138 9.42 -1.46 34.52
N GLN A 139 9.92 -2.63 34.95
CA GLN A 139 10.17 -2.93 36.35
C GLN A 139 11.34 -2.09 36.87
#